data_AF-A0A2A2JEB6-F1
#
_entry.id   AF-A0A2A2JEB6-F1
#
_cell.length_a   1.000
_cell.length_b   1.000
_cell.length_c   1.000
_cell.angle_alpha   90.00
_cell.angle_beta   90.00
_cell.angle_gamma   90.00
#
_symmetry.space_group_name_H-M   'P 1'
#
loop_
_entity.id
_entity.type
_entity.pdbx_description
1 polymer ?
#
loop_
_entity_poly.entity_id
_entity_poly.type
_entity_poly.pdbx_seq_one_letter_code
_entity_poly.pdbx_strand_id
1 'polypeptide(L)'
;MTRFLCTTAQRLVSPMVDILASANPIQAEFMKEVCIAVDEHDNILGSATKAESHHVDSMVLHRAFSVFAFTPDKKLILQKRSATKITFPGLWTNTCCSHPLFVENEKDGETGVVRAAIRKIDHELGVGHLEKQDMKVQGRFLYKALMADSPWGEHELDYALIYRNLDLNRIRINEEEVSDVKAVESDELMEWIHKEPTSFSPWFSLFYRLEYLQKCDPATDMHSIYSRANALFAFTLWVLAAVTAACFLSTAFTDYNNSNVEIAFKDSKVLVVSFFQRKYFPFLLVCLIIDSVLFNYNGFFFKNASSKLENEGISFFSRSVVDYANSDEKSDLGLLDFSIKADFTNMFNWNVKQLFLYLVAEYTTKENVVNQVVLWDKIVLRSERVLIDERRLKPKYYFMDDGSHLLNHQNITLVLRYNVIPNSGYLRLSQASGQIAVQFPGTYTTARS
;
A
#
# COMPACT_ATOMS: atom_id res chain seq x y z
N MET A 1 -18.96 25.31 3.17
CA MET A 1 -18.56 26.73 3.21
C MET A 1 -17.14 26.79 3.72
N THR A 2 -16.33 27.67 3.12
CA THR A 2 -14.94 27.92 3.54
C THR A 2 -14.81 29.40 3.89
N ARG A 3 -14.14 29.73 5.01
CA ARG A 3 -14.15 31.08 5.62
C ARG A 3 -12.76 31.71 5.62
N PHE A 4 -12.66 32.99 5.24
CA PHE A 4 -11.38 33.69 5.12
C PHE A 4 -11.44 35.17 5.53
N LEU A 5 -10.30 35.69 5.97
CA LEU A 5 -10.10 37.11 6.31
C LEU A 5 -8.83 37.61 5.61
N CYS A 6 -8.93 38.67 4.82
CA CYS A 6 -7.80 39.31 4.16
C CYS A 6 -7.68 40.76 4.66
N THR A 7 -6.81 40.97 5.66
CA THR A 7 -6.61 42.26 6.31
C THR A 7 -5.29 42.90 5.89
N THR A 8 -5.37 44.02 5.17
CA THR A 8 -4.30 45.01 5.09
C THR A 8 -4.53 46.06 6.18
N ALA A 9 -3.46 46.67 6.73
CA ALA A 9 -3.59 47.64 7.81
C ALA A 9 -4.29 48.93 7.34
N GLN A 10 -5.20 49.46 8.16
CA GLN A 10 -5.97 50.68 7.86
C GLN A 10 -5.32 51.94 8.45
N ARG A 11 -5.50 53.06 7.75
CA ARG A 11 -5.54 54.42 8.32
C ARG A 11 -6.96 54.97 8.19
N LEU A 12 -7.29 55.99 8.97
CA LEU A 12 -8.57 56.69 8.91
C LEU A 12 -8.65 57.54 7.63
N VAL A 13 -9.78 57.49 6.91
CA VAL A 13 -10.03 58.18 5.64
C VAL A 13 -11.41 58.87 5.68
N SER A 14 -11.61 59.88 4.82
CA SER A 14 -12.80 60.74 4.72
C SER A 14 -14.14 60.01 4.53
N PRO A 15 -15.28 60.63 4.92
CA PRO A 15 -16.60 60.01 4.84
C PRO A 15 -17.11 59.75 3.41
N MET A 16 -17.98 58.75 3.29
CA MET A 16 -18.55 58.20 2.04
C MET A 16 -18.99 59.24 0.98
N VAL A 17 -19.60 60.34 1.42
CA VAL A 17 -20.25 61.32 0.54
C VAL A 17 -19.24 62.04 -0.38
N ASP A 18 -18.08 62.42 0.16
CA ASP A 18 -17.08 63.22 -0.58
C ASP A 18 -16.38 62.42 -1.69
N ILE A 19 -16.29 61.10 -1.51
CA ILE A 19 -15.57 60.19 -2.42
C ILE A 19 -16.47 59.71 -3.56
N LEU A 20 -17.76 59.46 -3.32
CA LEU A 20 -18.71 59.19 -4.41
C LEU A 20 -18.92 60.41 -5.31
N ALA A 21 -18.85 61.63 -4.74
CA ALA A 21 -18.94 62.88 -5.49
C ALA A 21 -17.73 63.17 -6.40
N SER A 22 -16.62 62.43 -6.24
CA SER A 22 -15.40 62.56 -7.07
C SER A 22 -15.10 61.33 -7.93
N ALA A 23 -15.97 60.31 -7.91
CA ALA A 23 -15.89 59.12 -8.75
C ALA A 23 -16.42 59.35 -10.18
N ASN A 24 -16.20 58.40 -11.08
CA ASN A 24 -16.86 58.38 -12.40
C ASN A 24 -18.40 58.33 -12.20
N PRO A 25 -19.20 59.22 -12.84
CA PRO A 25 -20.66 59.29 -12.63
C PRO A 25 -21.42 57.99 -12.90
N ILE A 26 -20.97 57.17 -13.85
CA ILE A 26 -21.61 55.89 -14.21
C ILE A 26 -21.35 54.87 -13.09
N GLN A 27 -20.10 54.78 -12.60
CA GLN A 27 -19.74 53.93 -11.47
C GLN A 27 -20.41 54.40 -10.17
N ALA A 28 -20.58 55.71 -9.97
CA ALA A 28 -21.34 56.25 -8.85
C ALA A 28 -22.85 55.92 -8.93
N GLU A 29 -23.44 55.89 -10.13
CA GLU A 29 -24.81 55.42 -10.34
C GLU A 29 -24.94 53.92 -10.01
N PHE A 30 -23.97 53.10 -10.41
CA PHE A 30 -23.92 51.68 -10.06
C PHE A 30 -23.83 51.43 -8.54
N MET A 31 -23.37 52.38 -7.73
CA MET A 31 -23.37 52.22 -6.26
C MET A 31 -24.79 52.27 -5.63
N LYS A 32 -25.81 52.64 -6.43
CA LYS A 32 -27.23 52.55 -6.05
C LYS A 32 -27.88 51.20 -6.37
N GLU A 33 -27.16 50.28 -7.02
CA GLU A 33 -27.63 48.89 -7.18
C GLU A 33 -27.93 48.28 -5.80
N VAL A 34 -28.97 47.44 -5.72
CA VAL A 34 -29.46 46.90 -4.45
C VAL A 34 -29.04 45.44 -4.33
N CYS A 35 -28.08 45.17 -3.44
CA CYS A 35 -27.55 43.84 -3.13
C CYS A 35 -28.47 43.08 -2.15
N ILE A 36 -28.38 41.74 -2.18
CA ILE A 36 -29.05 40.87 -1.21
C ILE A 36 -28.20 40.77 0.06
N ALA A 37 -28.67 41.31 1.18
CA ALA A 37 -28.03 41.16 2.48
C ALA A 37 -28.34 39.78 3.09
N VAL A 38 -27.32 39.09 3.60
CA VAL A 38 -27.42 37.69 4.06
C VAL A 38 -26.66 37.43 5.37
N ASP A 39 -26.99 36.34 6.06
CA ASP A 39 -26.19 35.80 7.16
C ASP A 39 -25.10 34.82 6.66
N GLU A 40 -24.28 34.30 7.59
CA GLU A 40 -23.24 33.30 7.29
C GLU A 40 -23.78 31.93 6.85
N HIS A 41 -25.11 31.74 6.80
CA HIS A 41 -25.77 30.52 6.31
C HIS A 41 -26.50 30.74 4.98
N ASP A 42 -26.43 31.95 4.41
CA ASP A 42 -27.09 32.40 3.18
C ASP A 42 -28.61 32.67 3.32
N ASN A 43 -29.09 32.84 4.55
CA ASN A 43 -30.44 33.31 4.81
C ASN A 43 -30.54 34.79 4.44
N ILE A 44 -31.56 35.17 3.68
CA ILE A 44 -31.79 36.57 3.28
C ILE A 44 -32.26 37.37 4.50
N LEU A 45 -31.45 38.34 4.91
CA LEU A 45 -31.78 39.30 5.98
C LEU A 45 -32.53 40.52 5.43
N GLY A 46 -32.34 40.83 4.14
CA GLY A 46 -33.00 41.94 3.46
C GLY A 46 -32.18 42.45 2.28
N SER A 47 -32.17 43.77 2.13
CA SER A 47 -31.49 44.50 1.06
C SER A 47 -30.56 45.56 1.61
N ALA A 48 -29.41 45.77 0.97
CA ALA A 48 -28.53 46.92 1.18
C ALA A 48 -28.17 47.53 -0.17
N THR A 49 -27.88 48.83 -0.23
CA THR A 49 -27.24 49.41 -1.42
C THR A 49 -25.82 48.88 -1.56
N LYS A 50 -25.31 48.85 -2.79
CA LYS A 50 -23.92 48.51 -3.08
C LYS A 50 -22.95 49.41 -2.30
N ALA A 51 -23.27 50.69 -2.11
CA ALA A 51 -22.54 51.58 -1.20
C ALA A 51 -22.44 51.03 0.24
N GLU A 52 -23.56 50.70 0.89
CA GLU A 52 -23.58 50.15 2.27
C GLU A 52 -22.95 48.75 2.37
N SER A 53 -23.00 47.96 1.31
CA SER A 53 -22.32 46.67 1.24
C SER A 53 -20.79 46.77 1.19
N HIS A 54 -20.23 47.82 0.57
CA HIS A 54 -18.79 47.93 0.30
C HIS A 54 -18.08 49.01 1.15
N HIS A 55 -18.79 49.91 1.85
CA HIS A 55 -18.19 50.97 2.66
C HIS A 55 -17.72 50.45 4.04
N VAL A 56 -16.51 50.81 4.47
CA VAL A 56 -15.83 50.24 5.65
C VAL A 56 -16.60 50.37 6.98
N ASP A 57 -17.41 51.42 7.14
CA ASP A 57 -18.20 51.66 8.35
C ASP A 57 -19.38 50.68 8.50
N SER A 58 -19.84 50.07 7.40
CA SER A 58 -21.05 49.23 7.35
C SER A 58 -20.74 47.80 6.93
N MET A 59 -20.00 47.60 5.82
CA MET A 59 -19.54 46.30 5.31
C MET A 59 -20.61 45.21 5.42
N VAL A 60 -21.83 45.50 4.94
CA VAL A 60 -22.97 44.58 5.07
C VAL A 60 -22.66 43.28 4.34
N LEU A 61 -22.71 42.15 5.06
CA LEU A 61 -22.54 40.83 4.45
C LEU A 61 -23.64 40.62 3.42
N HIS A 62 -23.22 40.41 2.17
CA HIS A 62 -24.12 40.29 1.04
C HIS A 62 -23.73 39.12 0.13
N ARG A 63 -24.71 38.61 -0.62
CA ARG A 63 -24.48 37.55 -1.59
C ARG A 63 -23.74 38.12 -2.81
N ALA A 64 -22.76 37.38 -3.32
CA ALA A 64 -21.97 37.72 -4.49
C ALA A 64 -21.70 36.49 -5.36
N PHE A 65 -20.99 36.66 -6.47
CA PHE A 65 -20.47 35.57 -7.29
C PHE A 65 -19.15 35.88 -7.98
N SER A 66 -18.37 34.82 -8.19
CA SER A 66 -17.11 34.79 -8.95
C SER A 66 -17.20 33.72 -10.04
N VAL A 67 -17.21 34.17 -11.31
CA VAL A 67 -17.23 33.30 -12.49
C VAL A 67 -15.82 33.03 -13.00
N PHE A 68 -15.51 31.76 -13.25
CA PHE A 68 -14.33 31.30 -13.95
C PHE A 68 -14.76 30.63 -15.26
N ALA A 69 -14.67 31.38 -16.36
CA ALA A 69 -14.97 30.87 -17.69
C ALA A 69 -13.71 30.35 -18.37
N PHE A 70 -13.81 29.16 -18.94
CA PHE A 70 -12.74 28.52 -19.70
C PHE A 70 -13.03 28.56 -21.20
N THR A 71 -12.01 28.81 -22.00
CA THR A 71 -12.06 28.69 -23.46
C THR A 71 -12.23 27.23 -23.91
N PRO A 72 -12.59 26.96 -25.17
CA PRO A 72 -12.61 25.58 -25.71
C PRO A 72 -11.25 24.86 -25.63
N ASP A 73 -10.14 25.61 -25.68
CA ASP A 73 -8.77 25.13 -25.49
C ASP A 73 -8.29 25.16 -24.02
N LYS A 74 -9.23 25.21 -23.05
CA LYS A 74 -9.04 25.10 -21.59
C LYS A 74 -8.30 26.25 -20.89
N LYS A 75 -7.97 27.36 -21.57
CA LYS A 75 -7.40 28.55 -20.91
C LYS A 75 -8.44 29.24 -20.04
N LEU A 76 -8.03 29.72 -18.87
CA LEU A 76 -8.88 30.52 -17.99
C LEU A 76 -8.93 31.96 -18.52
N ILE A 77 -10.12 32.52 -18.64
CA ILE A 77 -10.34 33.90 -19.08
C ILE A 77 -10.30 34.83 -17.86
N LEU A 78 -9.34 35.73 -17.82
CA LEU A 78 -9.19 36.76 -16.80
C LEU A 78 -9.56 38.13 -17.37
N GLN A 79 -10.16 38.98 -16.54
CA GLN A 79 -10.38 40.38 -16.86
C GLN A 79 -9.55 41.28 -15.96
N LYS A 80 -9.12 42.42 -16.51
CA LYS A 80 -8.52 43.51 -15.76
C LYS A 80 -9.59 44.56 -15.50
N ARG A 81 -9.86 44.85 -14.24
CA ARG A 81 -10.84 45.86 -13.82
C ARG A 81 -10.50 47.22 -14.45
N SER A 82 -11.50 48.02 -14.81
CA SER A 82 -11.25 49.38 -15.30
C SER A 82 -10.54 50.24 -14.23
N ALA A 83 -9.97 51.36 -14.67
CA ALA A 83 -9.43 52.36 -13.73
C ALA A 83 -10.53 53.17 -13.03
N THR A 84 -11.78 53.08 -13.49
CA THR A 84 -12.93 53.83 -12.95
C THR A 84 -13.70 53.06 -11.87
N LYS A 85 -13.48 51.74 -11.70
CA LYS A 85 -14.08 50.93 -10.61
C LYS A 85 -13.79 51.55 -9.24
N ILE A 86 -14.83 51.67 -8.41
CA ILE A 86 -14.72 52.21 -7.05
C ILE A 86 -13.98 51.25 -6.10
N THR A 87 -14.19 49.94 -6.23
CA THR A 87 -13.40 48.93 -5.49
C THR A 87 -12.36 48.27 -6.41
N PHE A 88 -11.13 48.14 -5.91
CA PHE A 88 -10.01 47.43 -6.56
C PHE A 88 -9.82 47.77 -8.07
N PRO A 89 -9.66 49.05 -8.45
CA PRO A 89 -9.44 49.44 -9.85
C PRO A 89 -8.13 48.88 -10.41
N GLY A 90 -8.11 48.61 -11.72
CA GLY A 90 -6.91 48.21 -12.46
C GLY A 90 -6.33 46.81 -12.18
N LEU A 91 -6.84 46.07 -11.19
CA LEU A 91 -6.37 44.72 -10.84
C LEU A 91 -6.92 43.65 -11.78
N TRP A 92 -6.13 42.60 -12.00
CA TRP A 92 -6.55 41.37 -12.67
C TRP A 92 -7.38 40.49 -11.74
N THR A 93 -8.40 39.84 -12.31
CA THR A 93 -9.33 38.97 -11.59
C THR A 93 -9.93 37.91 -12.51
N ASN A 94 -10.70 36.97 -11.98
CA ASN A 94 -11.43 35.98 -12.77
C ASN A 94 -12.49 36.62 -13.65
N THR A 95 -13.08 35.84 -14.57
CA THR A 95 -13.81 36.33 -15.74
C THR A 95 -14.89 37.38 -15.45
N CYS A 96 -15.64 37.24 -14.36
CA CYS A 96 -16.60 38.24 -13.90
C CYS A 96 -16.85 38.07 -12.39
N CYS A 97 -16.94 39.18 -11.65
CA CYS A 97 -17.30 39.20 -10.22
C CYS A 97 -18.33 40.28 -9.96
N SER A 98 -19.51 39.92 -9.44
CA SER A 98 -20.57 40.89 -9.11
C SER A 98 -21.67 40.26 -8.25
N HIS A 99 -22.85 40.89 -8.23
CA HIS A 99 -23.88 40.70 -7.23
C HIS A 99 -25.22 40.30 -7.87
N PRO A 100 -25.92 39.28 -7.33
CA PRO A 100 -27.34 39.12 -7.57
C PRO A 100 -28.10 40.28 -6.93
N LEU A 101 -28.97 40.92 -7.71
CA LEU A 101 -29.76 42.05 -7.24
C LEU A 101 -30.92 41.58 -6.35
N PHE A 102 -31.42 42.45 -5.48
CA PHE A 102 -32.60 42.19 -4.63
C PHE A 102 -33.92 42.25 -5.42
N VAL A 103 -33.99 41.55 -6.56
CA VAL A 103 -35.15 41.42 -7.43
C VAL A 103 -35.60 39.96 -7.50
N GLU A 104 -36.88 39.72 -7.73
CA GLU A 104 -37.47 38.38 -7.63
C GLU A 104 -36.86 37.35 -8.61
N ASN A 105 -36.25 37.82 -9.70
CA ASN A 105 -35.53 36.98 -10.65
C ASN A 105 -34.12 36.56 -10.18
N GLU A 106 -33.55 37.18 -9.14
CA GLU A 106 -32.15 36.96 -8.72
C GLU A 106 -31.99 36.61 -7.22
N LYS A 107 -33.03 36.75 -6.40
CA LYS A 107 -33.04 36.32 -4.97
C LYS A 107 -32.91 34.81 -4.75
N ASP A 108 -33.32 34.02 -5.74
CA ASP A 108 -33.55 32.57 -5.69
C ASP A 108 -32.25 31.73 -5.69
N GLY A 109 -31.43 31.89 -4.64
CA GLY A 109 -30.23 31.08 -4.37
C GLY A 109 -29.31 30.89 -5.59
N GLU A 110 -28.91 29.65 -5.84
CA GLU A 110 -28.09 29.26 -7.00
C GLU A 110 -28.71 29.68 -8.34
N THR A 111 -30.02 29.46 -8.51
CA THR A 111 -30.73 29.78 -9.75
C THR A 111 -30.77 31.29 -10.02
N GLY A 112 -30.86 32.10 -8.97
CA GLY A 112 -30.82 33.56 -9.01
C GLY A 112 -29.40 34.08 -9.30
N VAL A 113 -28.40 33.49 -8.66
CA VAL A 113 -26.98 33.76 -8.92
C VAL A 113 -26.58 33.44 -10.37
N VAL A 114 -26.99 32.29 -10.93
CA VAL A 114 -26.72 31.95 -12.34
C VAL A 114 -27.35 32.96 -13.30
N ARG A 115 -28.54 33.48 -12.98
CA ARG A 115 -29.20 34.55 -13.76
C ARG A 115 -28.40 35.86 -13.70
N ALA A 116 -27.97 36.26 -12.51
CA ALA A 116 -27.15 37.46 -12.30
C ALA A 116 -25.77 37.38 -12.98
N ALA A 117 -25.12 36.20 -12.91
CA ALA A 117 -23.85 35.93 -13.57
C ALA A 117 -23.96 36.10 -15.09
N ILE A 118 -24.97 35.51 -15.73
CA ILE A 118 -25.19 35.65 -17.18
C ILE A 118 -25.44 37.12 -17.56
N ARG A 119 -26.28 37.85 -16.80
CA ARG A 119 -26.50 39.30 -16.98
C ARG A 119 -25.20 40.10 -16.89
N LYS A 120 -24.33 39.81 -15.93
CA LYS A 120 -23.11 40.59 -15.69
C LYS A 120 -21.94 40.24 -16.60
N ILE A 121 -21.81 38.99 -17.05
CA ILE A 121 -20.83 38.63 -18.10
C ILE A 121 -21.19 39.35 -19.40
N ASP A 122 -22.48 39.46 -19.75
CA ASP A 122 -22.91 40.26 -20.91
C ASP A 122 -22.67 41.77 -20.71
N HIS A 123 -22.93 42.31 -19.51
CA HIS A 123 -22.69 43.72 -19.21
C HIS A 123 -21.20 44.12 -19.13
N GLU A 124 -20.29 43.24 -18.68
CA GLU A 124 -18.85 43.52 -18.57
C GLU A 124 -18.06 43.12 -19.84
N LEU A 125 -18.43 42.01 -20.48
CA LEU A 125 -17.68 41.38 -21.57
C LEU A 125 -18.46 41.26 -22.90
N GLY A 126 -19.72 41.72 -22.98
CA GLY A 126 -20.47 41.86 -24.24
C GLY A 126 -20.67 40.57 -25.04
N VAL A 127 -20.66 39.42 -24.37
CA VAL A 127 -20.60 38.09 -25.02
C VAL A 127 -21.93 37.65 -25.65
N GLY A 128 -23.03 38.32 -25.37
CA GLY A 128 -24.38 37.94 -25.75
C GLY A 128 -24.92 36.76 -24.95
N HIS A 129 -25.87 36.03 -25.53
CA HIS A 129 -26.58 34.96 -24.83
C HIS A 129 -25.66 33.80 -24.38
N LEU A 130 -25.72 33.45 -23.09
CA LEU A 130 -25.10 32.25 -22.52
C LEU A 130 -26.19 31.31 -21.99
N GLU A 131 -26.00 30.01 -22.23
CA GLU A 131 -26.94 28.98 -21.80
C GLU A 131 -26.81 28.68 -20.31
N LYS A 132 -27.94 28.65 -19.58
CA LYS A 132 -27.95 28.43 -18.12
C LYS A 132 -27.39 27.08 -17.70
N GLN A 133 -27.53 26.06 -18.55
CA GLN A 133 -27.09 24.69 -18.29
C GLN A 133 -25.55 24.52 -18.27
N ASP A 134 -24.83 25.43 -18.94
CA ASP A 134 -23.36 25.40 -19.06
C ASP A 134 -22.66 26.20 -17.93
N MET A 135 -23.43 26.93 -17.13
CA MET A 135 -22.98 27.65 -15.94
C MET A 135 -23.17 26.79 -14.69
N LYS A 136 -22.09 26.23 -14.14
CA LYS A 136 -22.13 25.31 -12.99
C LYS A 136 -21.66 25.98 -11.71
N VAL A 137 -22.54 26.10 -10.72
CA VAL A 137 -22.14 26.42 -9.34
C VAL A 137 -21.29 25.27 -8.79
N GLN A 138 -20.18 25.61 -8.13
CA GLN A 138 -19.26 24.65 -7.51
C GLN A 138 -19.15 24.79 -5.99
N GLY A 139 -19.50 25.95 -5.42
CA GLY A 139 -19.41 26.14 -3.97
C GLY A 139 -19.64 27.59 -3.51
N ARG A 140 -19.53 27.79 -2.19
CA ARG A 140 -19.72 29.08 -1.52
C ARG A 140 -18.58 29.38 -0.54
N PHE A 141 -18.08 30.61 -0.61
CA PHE A 141 -16.94 31.14 0.12
C PHE A 141 -17.36 32.37 0.90
N LEU A 142 -17.04 32.43 2.19
CA LEU A 142 -17.25 33.63 3.00
C LEU A 142 -15.90 34.33 3.15
N TYR A 143 -15.78 35.55 2.62
CA TYR A 143 -14.54 36.31 2.72
C TYR A 143 -14.77 37.80 3.02
N LYS A 144 -13.75 38.43 3.61
CA LYS A 144 -13.67 39.88 3.79
C LYS A 144 -12.31 40.39 3.31
N ALA A 145 -12.30 41.44 2.50
CA ALA A 145 -11.10 42.10 2.00
C ALA A 145 -11.23 43.62 2.13
N LEU A 146 -10.18 44.30 2.55
CA LEU A 146 -10.14 45.76 2.69
C LEU A 146 -9.20 46.36 1.65
N MET A 147 -9.60 47.44 0.98
CA MET A 147 -8.70 48.19 0.11
C MET A 147 -7.80 49.09 0.96
N ALA A 148 -6.50 49.12 0.65
CA ALA A 148 -5.54 49.94 1.40
C ALA A 148 -5.82 51.44 1.20
N ASP A 149 -5.64 52.22 2.27
CA ASP A 149 -5.80 53.68 2.30
C ASP A 149 -7.11 54.21 1.67
N SER A 150 -8.20 53.43 1.79
CA SER A 150 -9.50 53.71 1.17
C SER A 150 -10.66 53.25 2.08
N PRO A 151 -11.83 53.92 2.07
CA PRO A 151 -12.99 53.51 2.86
C PRO A 151 -13.86 52.45 2.15
N TRP A 152 -13.27 51.67 1.23
CA TRP A 152 -13.96 50.63 0.47
C TRP A 152 -13.34 49.23 0.68
N GLY A 153 -14.17 48.20 0.55
CA GLY A 153 -13.75 46.80 0.59
C GLY A 153 -14.88 45.85 0.19
N GLU A 154 -14.63 44.55 0.30
CA GLU A 154 -15.60 43.49 0.06
C GLU A 154 -15.92 42.74 1.36
N HIS A 155 -17.19 42.36 1.57
CA HIS A 155 -17.61 41.42 2.61
C HIS A 155 -18.73 40.54 2.06
N GLU A 156 -18.34 39.40 1.49
CA GLU A 156 -19.16 38.67 0.55
C GLU A 156 -19.35 37.21 0.97
N LEU A 157 -20.57 36.72 0.76
CA LEU A 157 -20.87 35.32 0.57
C LEU A 157 -20.85 35.02 -0.93
N ASP A 158 -19.66 34.70 -1.42
CA ASP A 158 -19.34 34.52 -2.83
C ASP A 158 -19.66 33.09 -3.31
N TYR A 159 -20.53 33.00 -4.31
CA TYR A 159 -20.77 31.81 -5.09
C TYR A 159 -19.75 31.65 -6.22
N ALA A 160 -18.95 30.59 -6.18
CA ALA A 160 -18.04 30.26 -7.25
C ALA A 160 -18.76 29.48 -8.37
N LEU A 161 -18.69 29.97 -9.61
CA LEU A 161 -19.26 29.34 -10.79
C LEU A 161 -18.21 29.05 -11.86
N ILE A 162 -18.37 27.92 -12.55
CA ILE A 162 -17.55 27.53 -13.69
C ILE A 162 -18.40 27.56 -14.96
N TYR A 163 -17.91 28.27 -15.98
CA TYR A 163 -18.44 28.22 -17.33
C TYR A 163 -17.39 27.59 -18.26
N ARG A 164 -17.79 26.86 -19.30
CA ARG A 164 -16.87 26.19 -20.23
C ARG A 164 -17.21 26.54 -21.68
N ASN A 165 -16.20 26.49 -22.55
CA ASN A 165 -16.29 26.77 -23.98
C ASN A 165 -16.69 28.23 -24.32
N LEU A 166 -16.25 29.21 -23.53
CA LEU A 166 -16.45 30.62 -23.89
C LEU A 166 -15.44 31.03 -24.98
N ASP A 167 -15.96 31.32 -26.18
CA ASP A 167 -15.17 31.80 -27.31
C ASP A 167 -14.77 33.28 -27.11
N LEU A 168 -13.47 33.54 -27.08
CA LEU A 168 -12.88 34.89 -26.97
C LEU A 168 -13.34 35.82 -28.09
N ASN A 169 -13.61 35.30 -29.29
CA ASN A 169 -14.04 36.12 -30.44
C ASN A 169 -15.42 36.77 -30.21
N ARG A 170 -16.18 36.31 -29.20
CA ARG A 170 -17.44 36.92 -28.74
C ARG A 170 -17.26 38.10 -27.80
N ILE A 171 -16.09 38.25 -27.14
CA ILE A 171 -15.89 39.26 -26.10
C ILE A 171 -15.83 40.68 -26.70
N ARG A 172 -16.68 41.58 -26.21
CA ARG A 172 -16.70 43.01 -26.50
C ARG A 172 -16.76 43.75 -25.16
N ILE A 173 -15.60 44.14 -24.64
CA ILE A 173 -15.49 44.72 -23.30
C ILE A 173 -16.29 46.02 -23.16
N ASN A 174 -16.87 46.20 -21.98
CA ASN A 174 -17.39 47.49 -21.54
C ASN A 174 -16.26 48.25 -20.84
N GLU A 175 -15.69 49.27 -21.50
CA GLU A 175 -14.49 49.98 -21.02
C GLU A 175 -14.64 50.64 -19.64
N GLU A 176 -15.89 50.94 -19.23
CA GLU A 176 -16.18 51.46 -17.88
C GLU A 176 -16.07 50.39 -16.78
N GLU A 177 -16.18 49.10 -17.12
CA GLU A 177 -16.06 47.98 -16.18
C GLU A 177 -14.70 47.25 -16.29
N VAL A 178 -14.17 47.14 -17.52
CA VAL A 178 -13.04 46.28 -17.90
C VAL A 178 -12.06 47.03 -18.79
N SER A 179 -10.76 46.98 -18.46
CA SER A 179 -9.69 47.63 -19.24
C SER A 179 -8.87 46.69 -20.12
N ASP A 180 -8.89 45.38 -19.86
CA ASP A 180 -8.13 44.37 -20.61
C ASP A 180 -8.71 42.97 -20.33
N VAL A 181 -8.51 42.01 -21.24
CA VAL A 181 -8.97 40.61 -21.11
C VAL A 181 -7.90 39.67 -21.66
N LYS A 182 -7.52 38.67 -20.87
CA LYS A 182 -6.48 37.71 -21.23
C LYS A 182 -6.93 36.28 -20.92
N ALA A 183 -6.85 35.40 -21.92
CA ALA A 183 -6.88 33.96 -21.68
C ALA A 183 -5.47 33.47 -21.35
N VAL A 184 -5.33 32.74 -20.24
CA VAL A 184 -4.05 32.23 -19.73
C VAL A 184 -4.10 30.72 -19.55
N GLU A 185 -2.97 30.06 -19.80
CA GLU A 185 -2.76 28.67 -19.41
C GLU A 185 -2.56 28.55 -17.90
N SER A 186 -2.79 27.35 -17.33
CA SER A 186 -2.61 27.10 -15.89
C SER A 186 -1.17 27.42 -15.44
N ASP A 187 -0.17 26.93 -16.17
CA ASP A 187 1.25 27.11 -15.83
C ASP A 187 1.70 28.58 -15.98
N GLU A 188 1.22 29.28 -17.02
CA GLU A 188 1.48 30.71 -17.23
C GLU A 188 0.90 31.55 -16.09
N LEU A 189 -0.33 31.22 -15.66
CA LEU A 189 -0.99 31.88 -14.53
C LEU A 189 -0.26 31.60 -13.21
N MET A 190 0.23 30.37 -13.01
CA MET A 190 1.06 30.04 -11.85
C MET A 190 2.33 30.90 -11.81
N GLU A 191 3.08 31.02 -12.92
CA GLU A 191 4.28 31.87 -12.95
C GLU A 191 3.94 33.34 -12.69
N TRP A 192 2.88 33.86 -13.32
CA TRP A 192 2.49 35.26 -13.21
C TRP A 192 2.06 35.65 -11.79
N ILE A 193 1.26 34.83 -11.10
CA ILE A 193 0.85 35.10 -9.71
C ILE A 193 2.05 35.06 -8.75
N HIS A 194 3.03 34.18 -8.95
CA HIS A 194 4.24 34.16 -8.11
C HIS A 194 5.14 35.38 -8.34
N LYS A 195 5.24 35.85 -9.60
CA LYS A 195 6.08 36.98 -9.99
C LYS A 195 5.47 38.34 -9.62
N GLU A 196 4.16 38.50 -9.78
CA GLU A 196 3.43 39.76 -9.64
C GLU A 196 2.17 39.61 -8.77
N PRO A 197 2.26 39.13 -7.52
CA PRO A 197 1.10 38.80 -6.68
C PRO A 197 0.19 40.01 -6.35
N THR A 198 0.72 41.23 -6.44
CA THR A 198 -0.02 42.49 -6.24
C THR A 198 -0.80 42.95 -7.46
N SER A 199 -0.60 42.35 -8.64
CA SER A 199 -1.38 42.64 -9.86
C SER A 199 -2.80 42.05 -9.82
N PHE A 200 -3.12 41.23 -8.82
CA PHE A 200 -4.37 40.45 -8.73
C PHE A 200 -5.26 40.86 -7.56
N SER A 201 -6.57 40.79 -7.77
CA SER A 201 -7.59 41.01 -6.73
C SER A 201 -7.46 40.03 -5.54
N PRO A 202 -7.77 40.45 -4.29
CA PRO A 202 -7.57 39.61 -3.10
C PRO A 202 -8.29 38.27 -3.13
N TRP A 203 -9.53 38.23 -3.63
CA TRP A 203 -10.33 37.01 -3.74
C TRP A 203 -9.76 36.04 -4.79
N PHE A 204 -9.29 36.53 -5.93
CA PHE A 204 -8.66 35.69 -6.95
C PHE A 204 -7.38 35.02 -6.43
N SER A 205 -6.52 35.79 -5.74
CA SER A 205 -5.32 35.29 -5.07
C SER A 205 -5.63 34.28 -3.95
N LEU A 206 -6.81 34.38 -3.34
CA LEU A 206 -7.34 33.41 -2.37
C LEU A 206 -7.83 32.12 -3.06
N PHE A 207 -8.65 32.20 -4.10
CA PHE A 207 -9.08 31.04 -4.90
C PHE A 207 -7.89 30.23 -5.44
N TYR A 208 -6.86 30.93 -5.92
CA TYR A 208 -5.60 30.32 -6.36
C TYR A 208 -4.89 29.58 -5.21
N ARG A 209 -4.66 30.25 -4.06
CA ARG A 209 -3.96 29.68 -2.89
C ARG A 209 -4.64 28.44 -2.31
N LEU A 210 -5.95 28.27 -2.53
CA LEU A 210 -6.75 27.13 -2.07
C LEU A 210 -6.77 25.95 -3.05
N GLU A 211 -5.97 26.01 -4.11
CA GLU A 211 -5.92 25.04 -5.22
C GLU A 211 -7.30 24.84 -5.87
N TYR A 212 -8.18 25.85 -5.78
CA TYR A 212 -9.57 25.71 -6.20
C TYR A 212 -9.68 25.53 -7.72
N LEU A 213 -8.83 26.25 -8.46
CA LEU A 213 -8.72 26.13 -9.91
C LEU A 213 -8.21 24.74 -10.33
N GLN A 214 -7.24 24.15 -9.61
CA GLN A 214 -6.74 22.80 -9.88
C GLN A 214 -7.83 21.72 -9.69
N LYS A 215 -8.77 21.95 -8.76
CA LYS A 215 -9.94 21.08 -8.52
C LYS A 215 -11.05 21.27 -9.56
N CYS A 216 -11.05 22.38 -10.30
CA CYS A 216 -12.02 22.68 -11.36
C CYS A 216 -11.51 22.38 -12.79
N ASP A 217 -10.17 22.27 -12.93
CA ASP A 217 -9.47 21.99 -14.18
C ASP A 217 -9.78 20.58 -14.72
N PRO A 218 -10.37 20.45 -15.93
CA PRO A 218 -10.59 19.15 -16.56
C PRO A 218 -9.30 18.43 -17.01
N ALA A 219 -8.10 18.94 -16.72
CA ALA A 219 -6.85 18.19 -16.84
C ALA A 219 -6.56 17.29 -15.62
N THR A 220 -7.06 17.60 -14.42
CA THR A 220 -6.92 16.69 -13.26
C THR A 220 -7.92 15.52 -13.33
N ASP A 221 -9.11 15.77 -13.89
CA ASP A 221 -10.09 14.75 -14.30
C ASP A 221 -9.59 13.91 -15.50
N MET A 222 -8.72 14.49 -16.34
CA MET A 222 -8.09 13.79 -17.45
C MET A 222 -6.93 12.91 -16.96
N HIS A 223 -7.26 11.72 -16.43
CA HIS A 223 -6.28 10.69 -16.07
C HIS A 223 -5.28 10.45 -17.22
N SER A 224 -4.07 10.99 -17.10
CA SER A 224 -3.01 10.85 -18.09
C SER A 224 -2.54 9.40 -18.18
N ILE A 225 -1.82 9.03 -19.26
CA ILE A 225 -1.25 7.68 -19.39
C ILE A 225 -0.40 7.34 -18.16
N TYR A 226 0.33 8.32 -17.62
CA TYR A 226 1.12 8.18 -16.39
C TYR A 226 0.28 7.98 -15.13
N SER A 227 -0.84 8.69 -14.94
CA SER A 227 -1.68 8.49 -13.75
C SER A 227 -2.42 7.15 -13.81
N ARG A 228 -2.88 6.73 -15.00
CA ARG A 228 -3.45 5.38 -15.22
C ARG A 228 -2.41 4.29 -14.99
N ALA A 229 -1.19 4.46 -15.49
CA ALA A 229 -0.09 3.53 -15.26
C ALA A 229 0.29 3.45 -13.77
N ASN A 230 0.32 4.58 -13.06
CA ASN A 230 0.61 4.60 -11.61
C ASN A 230 -0.50 3.94 -10.79
N ALA A 231 -1.78 4.15 -11.14
CA ALA A 231 -2.91 3.45 -10.51
C ALA A 231 -2.86 1.93 -10.77
N LEU A 232 -2.57 1.51 -12.00
CA LEU A 232 -2.36 0.09 -12.33
C LEU A 232 -1.17 -0.49 -11.57
N PHE A 233 -0.05 0.24 -11.50
CA PHE A 233 1.15 -0.18 -10.78
C PHE A 233 0.87 -0.34 -9.28
N ALA A 234 0.27 0.65 -8.63
CA ALA A 234 -0.14 0.58 -7.23
C ALA A 234 -1.11 -0.59 -6.95
N PHE A 235 -2.07 -0.84 -7.84
CA PHE A 235 -2.95 -2.00 -7.76
C PHE A 235 -2.19 -3.32 -7.88
N THR A 236 -1.26 -3.46 -8.85
CA THR A 236 -0.44 -4.67 -8.97
C THR A 236 0.47 -4.92 -7.77
N LEU A 237 1.05 -3.86 -7.18
CA LEU A 237 1.82 -3.97 -5.94
C LEU A 237 0.95 -4.41 -4.77
N TRP A 238 -0.26 -3.86 -4.63
CA TRP A 238 -1.19 -4.27 -3.57
C TRP A 238 -1.63 -5.73 -3.72
N VAL A 239 -1.98 -6.16 -4.94
CA VAL A 239 -2.34 -7.56 -5.22
C VAL A 239 -1.15 -8.50 -4.94
N LEU A 240 0.07 -8.12 -5.35
CA LEU A 240 1.28 -8.91 -5.09
C LEU A 240 1.57 -9.01 -3.58
N ALA A 241 1.40 -7.92 -2.83
CA ALA A 241 1.54 -7.92 -1.37
C ALA A 241 0.46 -8.78 -0.69
N ALA A 242 -0.80 -8.70 -1.13
CA ALA A 242 -1.90 -9.51 -0.61
C ALA A 242 -1.70 -11.02 -0.87
N VAL A 243 -1.27 -11.39 -2.08
CA VAL A 243 -0.91 -12.79 -2.42
C VAL A 243 0.30 -13.25 -1.59
N THR A 244 1.32 -12.42 -1.42
CA THR A 244 2.50 -12.75 -0.59
C THR A 244 2.11 -12.96 0.88
N ALA A 245 1.23 -12.12 1.42
CA ALA A 245 0.70 -12.28 2.77
C ALA A 245 -0.17 -13.55 2.91
N ALA A 246 -1.03 -13.85 1.94
CA ALA A 246 -1.83 -15.08 1.92
C ALA A 246 -0.96 -16.35 1.87
N CYS A 247 0.10 -16.34 1.04
CA CYS A 247 1.12 -17.37 1.05
C CYS A 247 1.76 -17.51 2.43
N PHE A 248 2.29 -16.44 3.02
CA PHE A 248 2.92 -16.47 4.35
C PHE A 248 1.98 -17.05 5.42
N LEU A 249 0.73 -16.57 5.47
CA LEU A 249 -0.31 -17.06 6.39
C LEU A 249 -0.57 -18.57 6.22
N SER A 250 -0.66 -19.07 4.98
CA SER A 250 -0.84 -20.51 4.73
C SER A 250 0.25 -21.36 5.39
N THR A 251 1.50 -20.86 5.45
CA THR A 251 2.62 -21.58 6.06
C THR A 251 2.74 -21.38 7.57
N ALA A 252 2.27 -20.24 8.10
CA ALA A 252 2.25 -20.00 9.54
C ALA A 252 1.32 -20.98 10.28
N PHE A 253 0.23 -21.41 9.62
CA PHE A 253 -0.77 -22.33 10.15
C PHE A 253 -0.70 -23.76 9.58
N THR A 254 0.34 -24.10 8.80
CA THR A 254 0.56 -25.51 8.39
C THR A 254 1.11 -26.30 9.57
N ASP A 255 0.32 -27.24 10.11
CA ASP A 255 0.80 -28.23 11.06
C ASP A 255 1.45 -29.41 10.34
N TYR A 256 2.75 -29.58 10.53
CA TYR A 256 3.52 -30.69 9.98
C TYR A 256 3.52 -31.93 10.89
N ASN A 257 3.09 -31.82 12.15
CA ASN A 257 3.11 -32.95 13.10
C ASN A 257 1.96 -33.94 12.85
N ASN A 258 0.80 -33.45 12.39
CA ASN A 258 -0.34 -34.28 11.96
C ASN A 258 -0.25 -34.73 10.48
N SER A 259 0.93 -34.72 9.87
CA SER A 259 1.08 -35.21 8.50
C SER A 259 1.00 -36.74 8.43
N ASN A 260 0.15 -37.27 7.54
CA ASN A 260 -0.01 -38.71 7.28
C ASN A 260 1.19 -39.28 6.49
N VAL A 261 2.36 -39.33 7.13
CA VAL A 261 3.57 -39.99 6.63
C VAL A 261 3.55 -41.43 7.12
N GLU A 262 3.06 -42.35 6.27
CA GLU A 262 3.20 -43.78 6.53
C GLU A 262 4.67 -44.20 6.38
N ILE A 263 5.20 -44.91 7.38
CA ILE A 263 6.54 -45.50 7.34
C ILE A 263 6.44 -46.99 7.61
N ALA A 264 7.05 -47.78 6.74
CA ALA A 264 7.29 -49.20 6.95
C ALA A 264 8.80 -49.45 7.00
N PHE A 265 9.26 -50.00 8.13
CA PHE A 265 10.58 -50.63 8.22
C PHE A 265 10.48 -52.06 7.70
N LYS A 266 11.48 -52.52 6.96
CA LYS A 266 11.54 -53.92 6.48
C LYS A 266 12.93 -54.52 6.62
N ASP A 267 12.98 -55.81 6.93
CA ASP A 267 14.18 -56.66 6.92
C ASP A 267 15.32 -56.12 7.82
N SER A 268 15.02 -55.95 9.12
CA SER A 268 15.98 -55.50 10.15
C SER A 268 16.94 -56.61 10.58
N LYS A 269 18.26 -56.41 10.44
CA LYS A 269 19.28 -57.33 10.96
C LYS A 269 20.34 -56.57 11.76
N VAL A 270 20.37 -56.80 13.07
CA VAL A 270 21.43 -56.30 13.95
C VAL A 270 22.67 -57.19 13.80
N LEU A 271 23.81 -56.58 13.49
CA LEU A 271 25.11 -57.24 13.34
C LEU A 271 26.15 -56.36 14.04
N VAL A 272 26.97 -56.92 14.92
CA VAL A 272 28.01 -56.13 15.62
C VAL A 272 29.39 -56.61 15.18
N VAL A 273 30.18 -55.68 14.64
CA VAL A 273 31.50 -55.96 14.05
C VAL A 273 32.48 -54.88 14.49
N SER A 274 33.60 -55.31 15.08
CA SER A 274 34.74 -54.44 15.38
C SER A 274 35.55 -54.16 14.11
N PHE A 275 35.99 -52.91 13.93
CA PHE A 275 36.85 -52.49 12.82
C PHE A 275 38.11 -51.78 13.34
N PHE A 276 39.20 -51.84 12.59
CA PHE A 276 40.51 -51.33 13.00
C PHE A 276 41.03 -50.32 11.97
N GLN A 277 41.12 -49.03 12.33
CA GLN A 277 41.68 -47.97 11.49
C GLN A 277 42.45 -46.90 12.29
N ARG A 278 43.29 -46.13 11.58
CA ARG A 278 44.39 -45.34 12.16
C ARG A 278 44.17 -43.83 11.94
N LYS A 279 44.36 -43.02 12.98
CA LYS A 279 44.17 -41.55 12.95
C LYS A 279 45.14 -40.85 11.99
N TYR A 280 44.63 -39.91 11.18
CA TYR A 280 45.31 -38.67 10.79
C TYR A 280 44.28 -37.53 10.55
N PHE A 281 44.69 -36.30 10.85
CA PHE A 281 44.06 -35.03 10.48
C PHE A 281 44.99 -34.36 9.44
N PRO A 282 44.53 -33.44 8.55
CA PRO A 282 44.41 -32.04 8.98
C PRO A 282 43.33 -31.19 8.26
N PHE A 283 43.43 -29.89 8.54
CA PHE A 283 42.59 -28.71 8.26
C PHE A 283 42.43 -28.26 6.78
N LEU A 284 41.40 -27.41 6.55
CA LEU A 284 41.39 -26.15 5.74
C LEU A 284 40.60 -26.05 4.38
N LEU A 285 39.86 -24.92 4.25
CA LEU A 285 39.48 -24.11 3.05
C LEU A 285 38.42 -24.55 2.00
N VAL A 286 37.20 -23.96 2.13
CA VAL A 286 36.55 -22.99 1.19
C VAL A 286 36.11 -23.37 -0.25
N CYS A 287 34.98 -22.75 -0.68
CA CYS A 287 34.40 -22.66 -2.04
C CYS A 287 33.71 -23.93 -2.59
N LEU A 288 32.71 -23.83 -3.49
CA LEU A 288 32.11 -22.67 -4.20
C LEU A 288 30.57 -22.85 -4.34
N ILE A 289 29.88 -21.82 -4.85
CA ILE A 289 28.45 -21.80 -5.23
C ILE A 289 28.37 -21.87 -6.76
N ILE A 290 27.33 -22.49 -7.35
CA ILE A 290 26.59 -22.09 -8.59
C ILE A 290 25.66 -23.24 -9.08
N ASP A 291 24.77 -22.94 -10.04
CA ASP A 291 23.88 -23.83 -10.83
C ASP A 291 22.75 -24.58 -10.10
N SER A 292 21.64 -23.87 -9.88
CA SER A 292 20.34 -24.45 -9.46
C SER A 292 19.12 -23.86 -10.19
N VAL A 293 19.19 -23.78 -11.52
CA VAL A 293 18.03 -23.46 -12.39
C VAL A 293 18.00 -24.44 -13.57
N LEU A 294 16.81 -24.75 -14.10
CA LEU A 294 16.55 -25.67 -15.22
C LEU A 294 16.85 -27.17 -14.97
N PHE A 295 16.00 -27.84 -14.19
CA PHE A 295 15.36 -29.12 -14.62
C PHE A 295 14.26 -29.54 -13.63
N ASN A 296 13.01 -29.11 -13.85
CA ASN A 296 11.84 -29.66 -13.17
C ASN A 296 10.57 -29.37 -13.98
N TYR A 297 10.13 -30.35 -14.77
CA TYR A 297 8.79 -30.42 -15.35
C TYR A 297 8.40 -31.89 -15.54
N ASN A 298 7.10 -32.18 -15.40
CA ASN A 298 6.44 -33.45 -15.74
C ASN A 298 6.84 -34.70 -14.92
N GLY A 299 6.27 -34.81 -13.72
CA GLY A 299 5.88 -36.12 -13.18
C GLY A 299 4.39 -36.38 -13.47
N PHE A 300 4.05 -37.44 -14.20
CA PHE A 300 2.65 -37.88 -14.35
C PHE A 300 2.54 -39.36 -14.77
N PHE A 301 2.14 -40.24 -13.82
CA PHE A 301 1.14 -41.33 -13.94
C PHE A 301 1.40 -42.51 -12.98
N PHE A 302 0.33 -42.89 -12.23
CA PHE A 302 0.00 -44.23 -11.68
C PHE A 302 1.04 -44.98 -10.80
N LYS A 303 0.67 -45.79 -9.79
CA LYS A 303 -0.65 -46.29 -9.29
C LYS A 303 -0.50 -46.77 -7.84
N ASN A 304 -1.62 -46.98 -7.13
CA ASN A 304 -1.65 -47.56 -5.79
C ASN A 304 -1.07 -48.98 -5.75
N ALA A 305 -0.36 -49.32 -4.67
CA ALA A 305 -0.04 -50.71 -4.30
C ALA A 305 0.02 -50.86 -2.77
N SER A 306 -0.98 -51.55 -2.19
CA SER A 306 -0.94 -52.03 -0.80
C SER A 306 -0.36 -53.45 -0.76
N SER A 307 0.45 -53.75 0.24
CA SER A 307 1.02 -55.08 0.47
C SER A 307 1.25 -55.32 1.96
N LYS A 308 0.80 -56.47 2.48
CA LYS A 308 1.06 -56.90 3.86
C LYS A 308 2.56 -57.01 4.16
N LEU A 309 2.90 -56.84 5.43
CA LEU A 309 4.22 -57.17 5.99
C LEU A 309 4.22 -58.63 6.48
N GLU A 310 5.29 -59.34 6.17
CA GLU A 310 5.69 -60.59 6.82
C GLU A 310 7.04 -60.33 7.52
N ASN A 311 7.23 -60.92 8.70
CA ASN A 311 8.45 -60.78 9.50
C ASN A 311 9.30 -62.06 9.38
N GLU A 312 10.53 -61.94 8.88
CA GLU A 312 11.49 -63.06 8.86
C GLU A 312 12.74 -62.80 9.72
N GLY A 313 12.98 -63.71 10.67
CA GLY A 313 14.30 -64.15 11.16
C GLY A 313 15.40 -63.10 11.44
N ILE A 314 15.47 -62.65 12.69
CA ILE A 314 16.70 -62.05 13.25
C ILE A 314 17.61 -63.17 13.78
N SER A 315 18.88 -63.16 13.38
CA SER A 315 19.93 -64.09 13.84
C SER A 315 20.99 -63.35 14.66
N PHE A 316 21.29 -63.81 15.87
CA PHE A 316 21.88 -62.97 16.93
C PHE A 316 23.33 -63.30 17.31
N PHE A 317 24.19 -62.27 17.28
CA PHE A 317 25.55 -62.27 17.84
C PHE A 317 26.03 -60.79 18.08
N SER A 318 26.73 -60.40 19.19
CA SER A 318 27.48 -59.09 19.29
C SER A 318 28.88 -59.07 19.97
N ARG A 319 29.56 -57.97 20.40
CA ARG A 319 30.82 -58.12 21.21
C ARG A 319 31.32 -56.97 22.10
N SER A 320 31.70 -57.32 23.34
CA SER A 320 32.47 -56.49 24.30
C SER A 320 33.94 -56.27 23.92
N VAL A 321 34.35 -55.00 23.85
CA VAL A 321 35.70 -54.48 23.53
C VAL A 321 36.01 -53.29 24.45
N VAL A 322 37.29 -52.96 24.66
CA VAL A 322 37.75 -51.86 25.54
C VAL A 322 37.91 -50.54 24.78
N ASP A 323 37.49 -49.43 25.40
CA ASP A 323 37.72 -48.05 24.99
C ASP A 323 39.02 -47.48 25.57
N TYR A 324 39.60 -46.51 24.86
CA TYR A 324 40.82 -45.80 25.20
C TYR A 324 40.68 -44.27 25.07
N ALA A 325 39.45 -43.75 24.94
CA ALA A 325 39.14 -42.34 25.16
C ALA A 325 38.89 -42.06 26.66
N ASN A 326 38.13 -42.94 27.33
CA ASN A 326 37.95 -42.97 28.78
C ASN A 326 38.47 -44.29 29.38
N SER A 327 39.55 -44.20 30.17
CA SER A 327 39.95 -45.11 31.26
C SER A 327 39.58 -46.60 31.18
N ASP A 328 40.00 -47.33 30.13
CA ASP A 328 39.89 -48.80 30.00
C ASP A 328 38.46 -49.38 30.17
N GLU A 329 37.41 -48.56 30.00
CA GLU A 329 36.02 -49.01 30.04
C GLU A 329 35.65 -49.76 28.75
N LYS A 330 34.41 -50.25 28.60
CA LYS A 330 34.04 -51.14 27.48
C LYS A 330 32.79 -50.69 26.77
N SER A 331 32.85 -50.51 25.45
CA SER A 331 31.73 -50.04 24.62
C SER A 331 31.13 -51.14 23.75
N ASP A 332 29.80 -51.15 23.62
CA ASP A 332 29.05 -51.94 22.63
C ASP A 332 28.93 -51.17 21.31
N LEU A 333 28.95 -51.87 20.16
CA LEU A 333 28.83 -51.30 18.81
C LEU A 333 27.74 -51.98 17.98
N GLY A 334 26.54 -51.42 17.93
CA GLY A 334 25.51 -51.78 16.97
C GLY A 334 25.90 -51.43 15.53
N LEU A 335 25.80 -52.40 14.62
CA LEU A 335 25.41 -52.13 13.24
C LEU A 335 23.99 -52.68 13.03
N LEU A 336 23.23 -52.03 12.17
CA LEU A 336 21.85 -52.39 11.85
C LEU A 336 21.70 -52.29 10.34
N ASP A 337 21.54 -53.42 9.66
CA ASP A 337 20.99 -53.42 8.30
C ASP A 337 19.47 -53.21 8.43
N PHE A 338 18.90 -52.26 7.70
CA PHE A 338 17.46 -51.95 7.70
C PHE A 338 16.97 -51.48 6.33
N SER A 339 15.66 -51.46 6.11
CA SER A 339 15.04 -50.83 4.93
C SER A 339 14.02 -49.79 5.37
N ILE A 340 13.99 -48.63 4.71
CA ILE A 340 12.99 -47.57 4.94
C ILE A 340 12.12 -47.45 3.70
N LYS A 341 10.81 -47.67 3.87
CA LYS A 341 9.79 -47.16 2.95
C LYS A 341 9.01 -46.05 3.64
N ALA A 342 8.92 -44.88 3.02
CA ALA A 342 8.22 -43.72 3.57
C ALA A 342 7.67 -42.83 2.45
N ASP A 343 6.47 -42.28 2.62
CA ASP A 343 5.86 -41.34 1.67
C ASP A 343 5.76 -39.93 2.27
N PHE A 344 6.53 -39.00 1.71
CA PHE A 344 6.54 -37.59 2.09
C PHE A 344 5.78 -36.68 1.11
N THR A 345 5.04 -37.24 0.13
CA THR A 345 4.41 -36.49 -0.97
C THR A 345 3.54 -35.34 -0.48
N ASN A 346 2.79 -35.56 0.60
CA ASN A 346 1.90 -34.56 1.19
C ASN A 346 2.62 -33.48 2.03
N MET A 347 3.93 -33.57 2.24
CA MET A 347 4.70 -32.59 3.02
C MET A 347 5.20 -31.41 2.17
N PHE A 348 5.42 -31.59 0.87
CA PHE A 348 6.05 -30.59 0.01
C PHE A 348 5.06 -29.57 -0.56
N ASN A 349 4.69 -28.59 0.27
CA ASN A 349 3.97 -27.39 -0.17
C ASN A 349 4.90 -26.36 -0.85
N TRP A 350 4.38 -25.16 -1.14
CA TRP A 350 5.13 -24.11 -1.86
C TRP A 350 6.39 -23.62 -1.12
N ASN A 351 6.40 -23.65 0.22
CA ASN A 351 7.48 -23.13 1.05
C ASN A 351 8.47 -24.21 1.52
N VAL A 352 8.11 -25.49 1.55
CA VAL A 352 9.08 -26.54 1.91
C VAL A 352 10.14 -26.65 0.82
N LYS A 353 11.38 -26.30 1.17
CA LYS A 353 12.55 -26.38 0.28
C LYS A 353 13.07 -27.81 0.20
N GLN A 354 13.26 -28.40 1.37
CA GLN A 354 13.84 -29.71 1.58
C GLN A 354 13.41 -30.26 2.94
N LEU A 355 13.41 -31.58 3.09
CA LEU A 355 13.35 -32.26 4.37
C LEU A 355 14.75 -32.78 4.71
N PHE A 356 15.19 -32.60 5.95
CA PHE A 356 16.34 -33.35 6.47
C PHE A 356 15.80 -34.47 7.36
N LEU A 357 15.73 -35.68 6.79
CA LEU A 357 15.30 -36.90 7.48
C LEU A 357 16.47 -37.47 8.28
N TYR A 358 16.19 -38.04 9.44
CA TYR A 358 17.19 -38.79 10.20
C TYR A 358 16.56 -39.87 11.10
N LEU A 359 17.15 -41.06 11.07
CA LEU A 359 16.75 -42.22 11.86
C LEU A 359 17.48 -42.18 13.20
N VAL A 360 16.74 -42.17 14.30
CA VAL A 360 17.26 -42.19 15.67
C VAL A 360 16.96 -43.54 16.30
N ALA A 361 17.96 -44.15 16.96
CA ALA A 361 17.75 -45.19 17.95
C ALA A 361 17.56 -44.55 19.33
N GLU A 362 16.40 -44.75 19.94
CA GLU A 362 16.06 -44.29 21.29
C GLU A 362 16.07 -45.46 22.26
N TYR A 363 16.81 -45.35 23.36
CA TYR A 363 16.95 -46.42 24.36
C TYR A 363 17.30 -45.87 25.75
N THR A 364 17.13 -46.69 26.77
CA THR A 364 17.33 -46.32 28.19
C THR A 364 18.38 -47.24 28.82
N THR A 365 19.41 -46.67 29.44
CA THR A 365 20.40 -47.40 30.25
C THR A 365 20.11 -47.20 31.74
N LYS A 366 20.98 -47.66 32.65
CA LYS A 366 20.78 -47.42 34.10
C LYS A 366 21.27 -46.03 34.49
N GLU A 367 22.19 -45.50 33.71
CA GLU A 367 22.89 -44.23 33.85
C GLU A 367 22.05 -43.11 33.24
N ASN A 368 21.49 -43.34 32.04
CA ASN A 368 20.74 -42.35 31.26
C ASN A 368 19.31 -42.82 30.96
N VAL A 369 18.33 -42.01 31.37
CA VAL A 369 16.90 -42.26 31.13
C VAL A 369 16.56 -42.23 29.62
N VAL A 370 17.25 -41.38 28.86
CA VAL A 370 17.09 -41.24 27.41
C VAL A 370 18.47 -41.14 26.75
N ASN A 371 18.80 -42.12 25.92
CA ASN A 371 19.91 -42.08 24.97
C ASN A 371 19.34 -42.00 23.55
N GLN A 372 19.95 -41.17 22.70
CA GLN A 372 19.53 -40.94 21.31
C GLN A 372 20.74 -40.98 20.39
N VAL A 373 20.82 -41.97 19.50
CA VAL A 373 21.90 -42.06 18.50
C VAL A 373 21.29 -41.97 17.10
N VAL A 374 21.74 -41.00 16.30
CA VAL A 374 21.38 -40.91 14.88
C VAL A 374 22.13 -42.00 14.13
N LEU A 375 21.40 -42.91 13.47
CA LEU A 375 21.99 -44.00 12.68
C LEU A 375 22.24 -43.61 11.23
N TRP A 376 21.36 -42.79 10.67
CA TRP A 376 21.30 -42.47 9.24
C TRP A 376 20.58 -41.14 9.03
N ASP A 377 21.00 -40.37 8.04
CA ASP A 377 20.34 -39.16 7.56
C ASP A 377 20.06 -39.25 6.05
N LYS A 378 19.10 -38.46 5.57
CA LYS A 378 18.95 -38.13 4.15
C LYS A 378 18.30 -36.75 3.99
N ILE A 379 18.94 -35.88 3.22
CA ILE A 379 18.26 -34.72 2.64
C ILE A 379 17.35 -35.24 1.52
N VAL A 380 16.08 -34.86 1.56
CA VAL A 380 15.14 -35.02 0.45
C VAL A 380 14.84 -33.63 -0.10
N LEU A 381 15.18 -33.40 -1.35
CA LEU A 381 14.87 -32.15 -2.06
C LEU A 381 13.46 -32.23 -2.68
N ARG A 382 12.79 -31.09 -2.82
CA ARG A 382 11.46 -31.00 -3.47
C ARG A 382 11.44 -31.52 -4.92
N SER A 383 12.60 -31.60 -5.55
CA SER A 383 12.85 -32.11 -6.91
C SER A 383 13.03 -33.63 -7.01
N GLU A 384 13.13 -34.34 -5.87
CA GLU A 384 13.46 -35.77 -5.83
C GLU A 384 12.21 -36.65 -5.72
N ARG A 385 12.40 -37.98 -5.74
CA ARG A 385 11.32 -38.93 -5.48
C ARG A 385 10.90 -38.82 -4.02
N VAL A 386 9.72 -38.23 -3.82
CA VAL A 386 9.12 -37.99 -2.49
C VAL A 386 8.64 -39.28 -1.81
N LEU A 387 8.48 -40.36 -2.59
CA LEU A 387 8.38 -41.74 -2.10
C LEU A 387 9.80 -42.34 -1.96
N ILE A 388 10.14 -42.74 -0.74
CA ILE A 388 11.35 -43.48 -0.38
C ILE A 388 11.03 -44.98 -0.35
N ASP A 389 11.89 -45.80 -0.96
CA ASP A 389 11.92 -47.26 -0.86
C ASP A 389 13.39 -47.70 -0.94
N GLU A 390 14.11 -47.49 0.16
CA GLU A 390 15.54 -47.74 0.30
C GLU A 390 15.76 -49.05 1.07
N ARG A 391 16.46 -50.02 0.47
CA ARG A 391 16.50 -51.41 0.96
C ARG A 391 17.91 -51.87 1.31
N ARG A 392 18.06 -52.52 2.47
CA ARG A 392 19.36 -52.96 3.03
C ARG A 392 20.34 -51.78 3.18
N LEU A 393 19.83 -50.66 3.67
CA LEU A 393 20.63 -49.55 4.17
C LEU A 393 21.46 -50.02 5.35
N LYS A 394 22.65 -49.41 5.49
CA LYS A 394 23.52 -49.53 6.66
C LYS A 394 23.53 -48.20 7.41
N PRO A 395 23.92 -48.18 8.70
CA PRO A 395 24.07 -46.94 9.43
C PRO A 395 25.22 -46.13 8.79
N LYS A 396 24.99 -44.83 8.59
CA LYS A 396 26.05 -43.88 8.23
C LYS A 396 26.94 -43.55 9.43
N TYR A 397 26.33 -43.57 10.62
CA TYR A 397 26.96 -43.31 11.90
C TYR A 397 26.90 -44.58 12.75
N TYR A 398 27.96 -44.83 13.53
CA TYR A 398 28.05 -46.00 14.38
C TYR A 398 27.06 -45.92 15.55
N PHE A 399 26.33 -47.01 15.81
CA PHE A 399 25.55 -47.11 17.05
C PHE A 399 26.48 -47.56 18.18
N MET A 400 27.21 -46.62 18.74
CA MET A 400 28.10 -46.86 19.88
C MET A 400 27.40 -46.47 21.20
N ASP A 401 27.58 -47.29 22.23
CA ASP A 401 27.17 -47.02 23.60
C ASP A 401 28.38 -47.11 24.53
N ASP A 402 28.49 -46.16 25.47
CA ASP A 402 29.59 -46.10 26.43
C ASP A 402 29.27 -47.03 27.60
N GLY A 403 29.56 -48.31 27.40
CA GLY A 403 29.25 -49.40 28.31
C GLY A 403 28.89 -50.69 27.58
N SER A 404 28.60 -51.74 28.35
CA SER A 404 28.07 -53.01 27.82
C SER A 404 26.56 -53.12 28.05
N HIS A 405 25.82 -52.06 27.72
CA HIS A 405 24.40 -51.89 28.09
C HIS A 405 23.41 -52.17 26.95
N LEU A 406 23.89 -52.41 25.71
CA LEU A 406 23.02 -52.78 24.59
C LEU A 406 22.62 -54.25 24.62
N LEU A 407 23.36 -55.11 25.34
CA LEU A 407 23.00 -56.52 25.54
C LEU A 407 21.64 -56.71 26.22
N ASN A 408 20.84 -57.65 25.71
CA ASN A 408 19.47 -57.95 26.14
C ASN A 408 18.50 -56.75 26.12
N HIS A 409 18.85 -55.62 25.51
CA HIS A 409 17.98 -54.45 25.51
C HIS A 409 16.73 -54.71 24.65
N GLN A 410 15.56 -54.81 25.29
CA GLN A 410 14.33 -55.23 24.63
C GLN A 410 13.60 -54.10 23.88
N ASN A 411 13.90 -52.84 24.19
CA ASN A 411 13.07 -51.70 23.80
C ASN A 411 13.88 -50.61 23.06
N ILE A 412 14.86 -50.98 22.23
CA ILE A 412 15.54 -50.00 21.37
C ILE A 412 14.57 -49.59 20.27
N THR A 413 14.07 -48.37 20.35
CA THR A 413 13.00 -47.87 19.49
C THR A 413 13.61 -47.05 18.36
N LEU A 414 13.43 -47.52 17.13
CA LEU A 414 13.86 -46.80 15.93
C LEU A 414 12.76 -45.84 15.49
N VAL A 415 13.11 -44.57 15.43
CA VAL A 415 12.21 -43.44 15.18
C VAL A 415 12.76 -42.61 14.02
N LEU A 416 11.99 -42.45 12.94
CA LEU A 416 12.35 -41.48 11.90
C LEU A 416 11.86 -40.09 12.31
N ARG A 417 12.80 -39.17 12.51
CA ARG A 417 12.54 -37.73 12.69
C ARG A 417 12.89 -36.97 11.43
N TYR A 418 12.35 -35.77 11.28
CA TYR A 418 12.67 -34.91 10.15
C TYR A 418 12.55 -33.43 10.50
N ASN A 419 13.49 -32.66 9.96
CA ASN A 419 13.42 -31.21 9.97
C ASN A 419 12.80 -30.72 8.65
N VAL A 420 11.68 -30.03 8.74
CA VAL A 420 11.08 -29.29 7.62
C VAL A 420 11.85 -27.97 7.49
N ILE A 421 12.59 -27.83 6.39
CA ILE A 421 13.41 -26.64 6.10
C ILE A 421 12.64 -25.79 5.06
N PRO A 422 12.12 -24.61 5.45
CA PRO A 422 11.38 -23.76 4.53
C PRO A 422 12.31 -22.93 3.62
N ASN A 423 11.74 -22.31 2.59
CA ASN A 423 12.37 -21.23 1.83
C ASN A 423 12.40 -19.93 2.65
N SER A 424 11.39 -19.69 3.49
CA SER A 424 11.35 -18.60 4.48
C SER A 424 10.51 -18.98 5.71
N GLY A 425 10.98 -18.57 6.90
CA GLY A 425 10.32 -18.85 8.18
C GLY A 425 11.13 -19.79 9.09
N TYR A 426 10.48 -20.30 10.13
CA TYR A 426 11.12 -21.16 11.14
C TYR A 426 11.34 -22.59 10.65
N LEU A 427 12.52 -23.15 10.91
CA LEU A 427 12.76 -24.59 10.82
C LEU A 427 11.85 -25.31 11.82
N ARG A 428 11.12 -26.33 11.36
CA ARG A 428 10.26 -27.16 12.22
C ARG A 428 10.86 -28.55 12.36
N LEU A 429 11.12 -28.96 13.60
CA LEU A 429 11.38 -30.35 13.95
C LEU A 429 10.04 -31.08 14.12
N SER A 430 9.87 -32.18 13.41
CA SER A 430 8.71 -33.07 13.47
C SER A 430 9.17 -34.54 13.49
N GLN A 431 8.25 -35.42 13.86
CA GLN A 431 8.50 -36.86 14.01
C GLN A 431 7.45 -37.65 13.24
N ALA A 432 7.84 -38.77 12.62
CA ALA A 432 6.89 -39.65 11.95
C ALA A 432 6.09 -40.50 12.95
N SER A 433 4.88 -40.91 12.55
CA SER A 433 4.01 -41.78 13.35
C SER A 433 4.55 -43.21 13.48
N GLY A 434 5.23 -43.71 12.43
CA GLY A 434 5.81 -45.05 12.40
C GLY A 434 7.09 -45.17 13.25
N GLN A 435 7.09 -46.14 14.16
CA GLN A 435 8.22 -46.51 15.02
C GLN A 435 8.35 -48.04 15.03
N ILE A 436 9.55 -48.57 15.24
CA ILE A 436 9.78 -50.02 15.41
C ILE A 436 10.70 -50.29 16.60
N ALA A 437 10.25 -51.11 17.54
CA ALA A 437 11.08 -51.63 18.62
C ALA A 437 11.91 -52.83 18.12
N VAL A 438 13.21 -52.80 18.37
CA VAL A 438 14.15 -53.87 18.02
C VAL A 438 14.77 -54.42 19.31
N GLN A 439 14.65 -55.73 19.51
CA GLN A 439 15.32 -56.44 20.60
C GLN A 439 16.77 -56.73 20.23
N PHE A 440 17.69 -56.39 21.12
CA PHE A 440 19.12 -56.65 20.93
C PHE A 440 19.54 -58.03 21.45
N PRO A 441 20.62 -58.62 20.89
CA PRO A 441 21.14 -59.93 21.31
C PRO A 441 21.44 -60.00 22.81
N GLY A 442 21.21 -61.16 23.41
CA GLY A 442 21.57 -61.44 24.80
C GLY A 442 23.00 -61.97 25.01
N THR A 443 23.75 -62.18 23.94
CA THR A 443 25.07 -62.84 23.91
C THR A 443 25.99 -62.22 22.85
N TYR A 444 27.24 -62.69 22.77
CA TYR A 444 28.30 -62.08 21.95
C TYR A 444 28.89 -63.02 20.86
N THR A 445 28.91 -62.58 19.58
CA THR A 445 29.76 -63.05 18.46
C THR A 445 31.20 -63.30 18.87
N THR A 446 31.64 -64.52 18.63
CA THR A 446 33.03 -64.81 18.28
C THR A 446 33.13 -64.79 16.76
N ALA A 447 33.91 -63.88 16.19
CA ALA A 447 34.00 -63.70 14.74
C ALA A 447 34.74 -64.86 14.07
N ARG A 448 34.00 -65.88 13.58
CA ARG A 448 34.47 -66.90 12.62
C ARG A 448 33.33 -67.75 12.01
N SER A 449 32.67 -67.21 11.00
CA SER A 449 32.06 -67.95 9.87
C SER A 449 31.91 -67.01 8.69
#